data_AF-I8XAN7-F1
#
_entry.id   AF-I8XAN7-F1
#
_cell.length_a   1.000
_cell.length_b   1.000
_cell.length_c   1.000
_cell.angle_alpha   90.00
_cell.angle_beta   90.00
_cell.angle_gamma   90.00
#
_symmetry.space_group_name_H-M   'P 1'
#
loop_
_entity.id
_entity.type
_entity.pdbx_description
1 polymer ?
#
loop_
_entity_poly.entity_id
_entity_poly.type
_entity_poly.pdbx_seq_one_letter_code
_entity_poly.pdbx_strand_id
1 'polypeptide(L)'
;MKKSLTIFFAILCSWHLYAQLPVIPVPQAATMDTYGININPQTHSSTPSPFIKRAQSNAYDPNELMRRNQRAQQEINAAVCMMREIEEHQNIAHSLAQRGFPSQAGVPGTEYFRSAYQELSSMLSDSIPLNIERAVFLIENAYSGNQLNFDNFQKSINERVDYCKWRMKELKLDPHDGLAQNMVIFSLLTDTLGLSPMAIR
;
A
#
# COMPACT_ATOMS: atom_id res chain seq x y z
N MET A 1 -24.38 41.01 14.13
CA MET A 1 -24.21 40.31 12.84
C MET A 1 -23.43 38.99 12.92
N LYS A 2 -23.19 38.39 14.11
CA LYS A 2 -22.39 37.15 14.24
C LYS A 2 -23.21 35.87 14.49
N LYS A 3 -24.49 36.00 14.84
CA LYS A 3 -25.36 34.84 15.14
C LYS A 3 -26.04 34.22 13.91
N SER A 4 -26.04 34.93 12.77
CA SER A 4 -26.60 34.42 11.50
C SER A 4 -25.60 33.55 10.73
N LEU A 5 -24.29 33.76 10.94
CA LEU A 5 -23.22 33.04 10.22
C LEU A 5 -23.07 31.59 10.71
N THR A 6 -23.42 31.31 11.97
CA THR A 6 -23.25 29.99 12.59
C THR A 6 -24.29 28.96 12.14
N ILE A 7 -25.45 29.40 11.66
CA ILE A 7 -26.52 28.52 11.19
C ILE A 7 -26.25 28.05 9.75
N PHE A 8 -25.56 28.86 8.95
CA PHE A 8 -25.24 28.51 7.56
C PHE A 8 -24.14 27.43 7.45
N PHE A 9 -23.24 27.34 8.44
CA PHE A 9 -22.14 26.38 8.44
C PHE A 9 -22.56 24.97 8.93
N ALA A 10 -23.63 24.87 9.72
CA ALA A 10 -24.13 23.59 10.23
C ALA A 10 -24.94 22.77 9.20
N ILE A 11 -25.41 23.42 8.13
CA ILE A 11 -26.25 22.78 7.09
C ILE A 11 -25.41 22.23 5.92
N LEU A 12 -24.15 22.67 5.76
CA LEU A 12 -23.27 22.21 4.68
C LEU A 12 -22.58 20.85 4.95
N CYS A 13 -22.59 20.34 6.19
CA CYS A 13 -21.89 19.09 6.54
C CYS A 13 -22.77 17.84 6.43
N SER A 14 -24.02 17.96 6.00
CA SER A 14 -24.96 16.84 5.83
C SER A 14 -25.10 16.37 4.38
N TRP A 15 -24.02 16.45 3.59
CA TRP A 15 -23.94 15.75 2.29
C TRP A 15 -23.17 14.44 2.44
N HIS A 16 -23.92 13.42 2.84
CA HIS A 16 -23.87 12.04 2.38
C HIS A 16 -22.51 11.50 1.89
N LEU A 17 -21.69 11.02 2.82
CA LEU A 17 -20.78 9.91 2.57
C LEU A 17 -21.50 8.59 2.92
N TYR A 18 -22.36 8.15 2.00
CA TYR A 18 -22.71 6.74 1.94
C TYR A 18 -21.60 6.04 1.17
N ALA A 19 -20.67 5.40 1.89
CA ALA A 19 -19.76 4.44 1.27
C ALA A 19 -20.56 3.17 0.97
N GLN A 20 -21.10 3.05 -0.24
CA GLN A 20 -21.56 1.77 -0.74
C GLN A 20 -20.32 0.94 -1.07
N LEU A 21 -20.16 -0.20 -0.40
CA LEU A 21 -19.19 -1.22 -0.78
C LEU A 21 -19.47 -1.62 -2.24
N PRO A 22 -18.45 -1.68 -3.11
CA PRO A 22 -18.65 -2.09 -4.49
C PRO A 22 -19.23 -3.50 -4.51
N VAL A 23 -20.40 -3.66 -5.13
CA VAL A 23 -21.00 -4.99 -5.36
C VAL A 23 -20.16 -5.67 -6.41
N ILE A 24 -19.40 -6.68 -6.00
CA ILE A 24 -18.61 -7.53 -6.90
C ILE A 24 -19.61 -8.41 -7.66
N PRO A 25 -19.69 -8.32 -9.00
CA PRO A 25 -20.58 -9.19 -9.77
C PRO A 25 -20.10 -10.64 -9.65
N VAL A 26 -21.02 -11.52 -9.25
CA VAL A 26 -20.74 -12.96 -9.20
C VAL A 26 -20.51 -13.44 -10.63
N PRO A 27 -19.41 -14.16 -10.92
CA PRO A 27 -19.13 -14.64 -12.26
C PRO A 27 -20.27 -15.56 -12.73
N GLN A 28 -20.90 -15.20 -13.85
CA GLN A 28 -21.84 -16.08 -14.54
C GLN A 28 -21.06 -17.18 -15.26
N ALA A 29 -21.57 -18.42 -15.17
CA ALA A 29 -21.03 -19.54 -15.93
C ALA A 29 -21.11 -19.23 -17.44
N ALA A 30 -19.99 -19.43 -18.13
CA ALA A 30 -19.94 -19.25 -19.58
C ALA A 30 -20.91 -20.21 -20.26
N THR A 31 -21.89 -19.67 -20.98
CA THR A 31 -22.72 -20.45 -21.90
C THR A 31 -21.96 -20.60 -23.21
N MET A 32 -21.61 -21.84 -23.58
CA MET A 32 -21.16 -22.14 -24.93
C MET A 32 -22.35 -21.94 -25.88
N ASP A 33 -22.20 -21.05 -26.86
CA ASP A 33 -23.10 -21.04 -28.01
C ASP A 33 -23.00 -22.39 -28.71
N THR A 34 -24.11 -23.12 -28.69
CA THR A 34 -24.24 -24.34 -29.47
C THR A 34 -24.35 -23.92 -30.92
N TYR A 35 -23.26 -24.06 -31.68
CA TYR A 35 -23.32 -24.10 -33.13
C TYR A 35 -24.04 -25.39 -33.53
N GLY A 36 -25.37 -25.36 -33.44
CA GLY A 36 -26.23 -26.41 -33.97
C GLY A 36 -26.10 -26.40 -35.48
N ILE A 37 -25.38 -27.39 -36.01
CA ILE A 37 -25.51 -27.77 -37.41
C ILE A 37 -26.94 -28.28 -37.56
N ASN A 38 -27.82 -27.45 -38.11
CA ASN A 38 -29.15 -27.89 -38.52
C ASN A 38 -28.98 -28.76 -39.77
N ILE A 39 -28.82 -30.06 -39.56
CA ILE A 39 -28.89 -31.07 -40.61
C ILE A 39 -30.36 -31.47 -40.72
N ASN A 40 -31.16 -30.70 -41.46
CA ASN A 40 -32.47 -31.17 -41.89
C ASN A 40 -32.34 -31.75 -43.31
N PRO A 41 -32.70 -33.04 -43.55
CA PRO A 41 -32.63 -33.64 -44.87
C PRO A 41 -33.65 -33.01 -45.82
N GLN A 42 -33.25 -32.90 -47.08
CA GLN A 42 -33.98 -32.24 -48.16
C GLN A 42 -35.42 -32.75 -48.35
N THR A 43 -36.36 -31.82 -48.52
CA THR A 43 -37.54 -32.03 -49.36
C THR A 43 -37.64 -30.91 -50.39
N HIS A 44 -37.73 -31.30 -51.65
CA HIS A 44 -37.76 -30.46 -52.83
C HIS A 44 -39.04 -29.62 -52.91
N SER A 45 -38.91 -28.32 -53.15
CA SER A 45 -39.84 -27.58 -54.00
C SER A 45 -39.14 -26.35 -54.58
N SER A 46 -39.13 -26.31 -55.90
CA SER A 46 -38.47 -25.35 -56.78
C SER A 46 -39.11 -23.96 -56.77
N THR A 47 -38.28 -22.93 -56.53
CA THR A 47 -38.54 -21.54 -56.91
C THR A 47 -37.22 -20.91 -57.37
N PRO A 48 -37.15 -20.26 -58.55
CA PRO A 48 -35.89 -19.73 -59.07
C PRO A 48 -35.55 -18.44 -58.33
N SER A 49 -34.59 -18.49 -57.40
CA SER A 49 -34.02 -17.26 -56.83
C SER A 49 -33.06 -16.65 -57.85
N PRO A 50 -33.21 -15.35 -58.16
CA PRO A 50 -32.36 -14.69 -59.14
C PRO A 50 -30.93 -14.70 -58.60
N PHE A 51 -30.01 -15.03 -59.49
CA PHE A 51 -28.57 -14.93 -59.34
C PHE A 51 -28.16 -13.67 -58.54
N ILE A 52 -28.04 -13.78 -57.22
CA ILE A 52 -27.38 -12.74 -56.42
C ILE A 52 -25.90 -12.91 -56.74
N LYS A 53 -25.43 -12.09 -57.69
CA LYS A 53 -24.03 -11.70 -57.75
C LYS A 53 -23.67 -11.22 -56.35
N ARG A 54 -22.98 -12.05 -55.58
CA ARG A 54 -22.30 -11.60 -54.37
C ARG A 54 -21.23 -10.64 -54.87
N ALA A 55 -21.58 -9.37 -55.01
CA ALA A 55 -20.62 -8.33 -55.21
C ALA A 55 -19.70 -8.40 -53.98
N GLN A 56 -18.51 -8.98 -54.15
CA GLN A 56 -17.40 -8.68 -53.28
C GLN A 56 -17.12 -7.20 -53.48
N SER A 57 -17.86 -6.34 -52.78
CA SER A 57 -17.48 -4.96 -52.60
C SER A 57 -16.26 -4.97 -51.67
N ASN A 58 -15.10 -5.28 -52.23
CA ASN A 58 -13.83 -4.85 -51.66
C ASN A 58 -13.76 -3.33 -51.85
N ALA A 59 -14.62 -2.60 -51.14
CA ALA A 59 -14.48 -1.17 -50.98
C ALA A 59 -13.28 -0.99 -50.06
N TYR A 60 -12.10 -0.94 -50.66
CA TYR A 60 -10.89 -0.51 -49.99
C TYR A 60 -11.14 0.93 -49.53
N ASP A 61 -11.37 1.11 -48.23
CA ASP A 61 -11.41 2.43 -47.60
C ASP A 61 -9.99 2.73 -47.06
N PRO A 62 -9.23 3.63 -47.71
CA PRO A 62 -7.88 3.98 -47.27
C PRO A 62 -7.83 4.50 -45.84
N ASN A 63 -8.91 5.15 -45.37
CA ASN A 63 -8.97 5.74 -44.03
C ASN A 63 -9.09 4.67 -42.95
N GLU A 64 -9.89 3.62 -43.19
CA GLU A 64 -10.01 2.49 -42.25
C GLU A 64 -8.70 1.68 -42.19
N LEU A 65 -7.99 1.50 -43.32
CA LEU A 65 -6.67 0.88 -43.30
C LEU A 65 -5.68 1.70 -42.47
N MET A 66 -5.64 3.03 -42.67
CA MET A 66 -4.77 3.91 -41.89
C MET A 66 -5.08 3.81 -40.39
N ARG A 67 -6.35 3.80 -40.01
CA ARG A 67 -6.78 3.69 -38.61
C ARG A 67 -6.46 2.33 -37.99
N ARG A 68 -6.52 1.25 -38.77
CA ARG A 68 -6.07 -0.09 -38.34
C ARG A 68 -4.57 -0.14 -38.15
N ASN A 69 -3.79 0.38 -39.09
CA ASN A 69 -2.34 0.44 -38.98
C ASN A 69 -1.91 1.27 -37.76
N GLN A 70 -2.58 2.39 -37.49
CA GLN A 70 -2.30 3.21 -36.32
C GLN A 70 -2.59 2.48 -35.00
N ARG A 71 -3.72 1.75 -34.92
CA ARG A 71 -4.05 0.93 -33.74
C ARG A 71 -3.04 -0.20 -33.54
N ALA A 72 -2.72 -0.93 -34.60
CA ALA A 72 -1.71 -1.99 -34.55
C ALA A 72 -0.36 -1.46 -34.08
N GLN A 73 0.06 -0.28 -34.56
CA GLN A 73 1.30 0.35 -34.10
C GLN A 73 1.25 0.75 -32.63
N GLN A 74 0.10 1.26 -32.14
CA GLN A 74 -0.09 1.58 -30.73
C GLN A 74 -0.03 0.32 -29.85
N GLU A 75 -0.68 -0.77 -30.28
CA GLU A 75 -0.66 -2.06 -29.60
C GLU A 75 0.76 -2.66 -29.54
N ILE A 76 1.50 -2.60 -30.65
CA ILE A 76 2.91 -3.02 -30.70
C ILE A 76 3.76 -2.19 -29.75
N ASN A 77 3.62 -0.86 -29.77
CA ASN A 77 4.41 0.01 -28.89
C ASN A 77 4.09 -0.26 -27.41
N ALA A 78 2.81 -0.47 -27.06
CA ALA A 78 2.42 -0.82 -25.71
C ALA A 78 2.98 -2.17 -25.27
N ALA A 79 2.91 -3.19 -26.15
CA ALA A 79 3.48 -4.51 -25.88
C ALA A 79 5.00 -4.45 -25.70
N VAL A 80 5.71 -3.68 -26.52
CA VAL A 80 7.17 -3.49 -26.39
C VAL A 80 7.53 -2.79 -25.08
N CYS A 81 6.77 -1.77 -24.67
CA CYS A 81 6.98 -1.13 -23.37
C CYS A 81 6.78 -2.12 -22.22
N MET A 82 5.71 -2.91 -22.24
CA MET A 82 5.47 -3.94 -21.21
C MET A 82 6.56 -5.00 -21.19
N MET A 83 7.01 -5.48 -22.36
CA MET A 83 8.09 -6.47 -22.44
C MET A 83 9.40 -5.93 -21.85
N ARG A 84 9.73 -4.65 -22.11
CA ARG A 84 10.91 -4.01 -21.53
C ARG A 84 10.82 -3.95 -20.00
N GLU A 85 9.68 -3.54 -19.46
CA GLU A 85 9.47 -3.48 -18.01
C GLU A 85 9.61 -4.87 -17.37
N ILE A 86 9.02 -5.91 -17.98
CA ILE A 86 9.18 -7.30 -17.54
C ILE A 86 10.66 -7.73 -17.55
N GLU A 87 11.38 -7.43 -18.63
CA GLU A 87 12.81 -7.76 -18.75
C GLU A 87 13.65 -7.03 -17.69
N GLU A 88 13.38 -5.74 -17.43
CA GLU A 88 14.06 -4.98 -16.38
C GLU A 88 13.81 -5.59 -15.00
N HIS A 89 12.57 -5.92 -14.67
CA HIS A 89 12.24 -6.58 -13.40
C HIS A 89 12.90 -7.95 -13.26
N GLN A 90 12.92 -8.74 -14.33
CA GLN A 90 13.59 -10.04 -14.35
C GLN A 90 15.10 -9.89 -14.17
N ASN A 91 15.73 -8.92 -14.82
CA ASN A 91 17.15 -8.64 -14.69
C ASN A 91 17.51 -8.17 -13.27
N ILE A 92 16.70 -7.30 -12.68
CA ILE A 92 16.86 -6.87 -11.29
C ILE A 92 16.73 -8.08 -10.35
N ALA A 93 15.65 -8.86 -10.47
CA ALA A 93 15.41 -10.03 -9.62
C ALA A 93 16.54 -11.06 -9.73
N HIS A 94 17.00 -11.34 -10.96
CA HIS A 94 18.12 -12.23 -11.22
C HIS A 94 19.42 -11.70 -10.60
N SER A 95 19.69 -10.40 -10.71
CA SER A 95 20.88 -9.78 -10.10
C SER A 95 20.86 -9.88 -8.57
N LEU A 96 19.70 -9.64 -7.94
CA LEU A 96 19.51 -9.76 -6.49
C LEU A 96 19.65 -11.20 -6.01
N ALA A 97 19.12 -12.17 -6.76
CA ALA A 97 19.22 -13.58 -6.42
C ALA A 97 20.67 -14.10 -6.50
N GLN A 98 21.44 -13.68 -7.51
CA GLN A 98 22.81 -14.17 -7.70
C GLN A 98 23.85 -13.41 -6.89
N ARG A 99 23.71 -12.08 -6.75
CA ARG A 99 24.73 -11.19 -6.20
C ARG A 99 24.33 -10.57 -4.86
N GLY A 100 23.09 -10.78 -4.42
CA GLY A 100 22.52 -10.12 -3.25
C GLY A 100 22.24 -8.64 -3.49
N PHE A 101 21.93 -7.93 -2.41
CA PHE A 101 21.73 -6.48 -2.45
C PHE A 101 23.08 -5.76 -2.59
N PRO A 102 23.16 -4.68 -3.40
CA PRO A 102 24.37 -3.87 -3.49
C PRO A 102 24.69 -3.24 -2.14
N SER A 103 25.96 -3.25 -1.76
CA SER A 103 26.40 -2.65 -0.51
C SER A 103 26.07 -1.16 -0.48
N GLN A 104 25.45 -0.72 0.62
CA GLN A 104 25.17 0.69 0.87
C GLN A 104 26.28 1.36 1.71
N ALA A 105 27.39 0.68 1.96
CA ALA A 105 28.46 1.13 2.87
C ALA A 105 29.07 2.50 2.54
N GLY A 106 29.00 2.94 1.29
CA GLY A 106 29.50 4.25 0.86
C GLY A 106 28.46 5.37 0.88
N VAL A 107 27.21 5.07 1.26
CA VAL A 107 26.13 6.06 1.33
C VAL A 107 26.17 6.73 2.70
N PRO A 108 26.29 8.06 2.78
CA PRO A 108 26.30 8.79 4.05
C PRO A 108 25.05 8.51 4.89
N GLY A 109 25.23 8.39 6.20
CA GLY A 109 24.19 8.05 7.16
C GLY A 109 23.96 6.54 7.35
N THR A 110 24.44 5.69 6.44
CA THR A 110 24.31 4.23 6.62
C THR A 110 25.23 3.69 7.71
N GLU A 111 26.33 4.39 7.99
CA GLU A 111 27.24 4.09 9.10
C GLU A 111 26.53 4.06 10.46
N TYR A 112 25.50 4.88 10.65
CA TYR A 112 24.73 4.92 11.89
C TYR A 112 23.97 3.61 12.11
N PHE A 113 23.29 3.11 11.08
CA PHE A 113 22.61 1.82 11.12
C PHE A 113 23.58 0.65 11.25
N ARG A 114 24.76 0.72 10.63
CA ARG A 114 25.80 -0.31 10.79
C ARG A 114 26.31 -0.36 12.22
N SER A 115 26.49 0.78 12.86
CA SER A 115 26.93 0.88 14.26
C SER A 115 25.87 0.33 15.20
N ALA A 116 24.60 0.69 15.00
CA ALA A 116 23.47 0.12 15.74
C ALA A 116 23.38 -1.40 15.56
N TYR A 117 23.52 -1.89 14.33
CA TYR A 117 23.51 -3.33 14.03
C TYR A 117 24.62 -4.09 14.76
N GLN A 118 25.84 -3.54 14.82
CA GLN A 118 26.96 -4.17 15.52
C GLN A 118 26.66 -4.35 17.01
N GLU A 119 26.12 -3.31 17.64
CA GLU A 119 25.80 -3.36 19.07
C GLU A 119 24.61 -4.28 19.36
N LEU A 120 23.56 -4.23 18.55
CA LEU A 120 22.43 -5.17 18.63
C LEU A 120 22.88 -6.63 18.44
N SER A 121 23.77 -6.88 17.48
CA SER A 121 24.35 -8.22 17.26
C SER A 121 25.18 -8.67 18.45
N SER A 122 25.86 -7.74 19.13
CA SER A 122 26.61 -8.04 20.36
C SER A 122 25.68 -8.38 21.52
N MET A 123 24.51 -7.72 21.62
CA MET A 123 23.47 -8.08 22.60
C MET A 123 22.88 -9.47 22.33
N LEU A 124 22.64 -9.81 21.06
CA LEU A 124 22.02 -11.08 20.65
C LEU A 124 22.99 -12.28 20.69
N SER A 125 24.29 -12.02 20.69
CA SER A 125 25.34 -13.04 20.81
C SER A 125 25.86 -13.19 22.26
N ASP A 126 25.15 -12.61 23.23
CA ASP A 126 25.52 -12.60 24.65
C ASP A 126 26.90 -11.98 24.95
N SER A 127 27.47 -11.22 23.99
CA SER A 127 28.75 -10.52 24.18
C SER A 127 28.59 -9.30 25.10
N ILE A 128 27.40 -8.69 25.09
CA ILE A 128 26.98 -7.67 26.05
C ILE A 128 25.55 -7.99 26.53
N PRO A 129 25.14 -7.55 27.74
CA PRO A 129 23.79 -7.82 28.23
C PRO A 129 22.70 -7.22 27.33
N LEU A 130 21.64 -8.01 27.10
CA LEU A 130 20.46 -7.54 26.38
C LEU A 130 19.76 -6.41 27.16
N ASN A 131 19.58 -5.27 26.50
CA ASN A 131 18.86 -4.13 27.04
C ASN A 131 17.92 -3.55 25.97
N ILE A 132 16.61 -3.72 26.16
CA ILE A 132 15.59 -3.32 25.19
C ILE A 132 15.53 -1.79 25.03
N GLU A 133 15.66 -1.03 26.13
CA GLU A 133 15.68 0.44 26.09
C GLU A 133 16.82 0.95 25.21
N ARG A 134 18.02 0.39 25.41
CA ARG A 134 19.19 0.73 24.62
C ARG A 134 19.05 0.27 23.17
N ALA A 135 18.49 -0.91 22.93
CA ALA A 135 18.23 -1.42 21.59
C ALA A 135 17.31 -0.49 20.79
N VAL A 136 16.21 -0.04 21.39
CA VAL A 136 15.29 0.93 20.77
C VAL A 136 16.00 2.26 20.52
N PHE A 137 16.74 2.77 21.51
CA PHE A 137 17.51 4.00 21.35
C PHE A 137 18.47 3.94 20.18
N LEU A 138 19.22 2.85 20.00
CA LEU A 138 20.19 2.71 18.91
C LEU A 138 19.52 2.83 17.53
N ILE A 139 18.33 2.26 17.38
CA ILE A 139 17.56 2.30 16.13
C ILE A 139 17.05 3.72 15.86
N GLU A 140 16.42 4.34 16.85
CA GLU A 140 15.89 5.72 16.75
C GLU A 140 17.01 6.74 16.53
N ASN A 141 18.14 6.54 17.19
CA ASN A 141 19.32 7.40 17.05
C ASN A 141 19.92 7.26 15.65
N ALA A 142 20.02 6.03 15.12
CA ALA A 142 20.49 5.80 13.77
C ALA A 142 19.58 6.45 12.72
N TYR A 143 18.27 6.33 12.90
CA TYR A 143 17.29 7.03 12.06
C TYR A 143 17.43 8.56 12.13
N SER A 144 17.73 9.09 13.31
CA SER A 144 17.94 10.52 13.57
C SER A 144 19.36 11.01 13.24
N GLY A 145 20.15 10.22 12.49
CA GLY A 145 21.50 10.63 12.09
C GLY A 145 22.52 10.68 13.23
N ASN A 146 22.36 9.85 14.27
CA ASN A 146 23.16 9.82 15.50
C ASN A 146 23.15 11.12 16.32
N GLN A 147 22.05 11.88 16.29
CA GLN A 147 21.92 13.17 16.98
C GLN A 147 21.20 13.10 18.34
N LEU A 148 20.63 11.95 18.70
CA LEU A 148 19.91 11.79 19.96
C LEU A 148 20.87 11.65 21.15
N ASN A 149 20.46 12.22 22.28
CA ASN A 149 21.12 12.04 23.56
C ASN A 149 20.40 10.95 24.37
N PHE A 150 21.15 9.97 24.85
CA PHE A 150 20.61 8.82 25.58
C PHE A 150 19.95 9.23 26.90
N ASP A 151 20.53 10.17 27.65
CA ASP A 151 19.99 10.61 28.94
C ASP A 151 18.63 11.31 28.75
N ASN A 152 18.49 12.12 27.71
CA ASN A 152 17.23 12.76 27.34
C ASN A 152 16.17 11.73 26.92
N PHE A 153 16.58 10.71 26.16
CA PHE A 153 15.70 9.60 25.78
C PHE A 153 15.18 8.85 27.01
N GLN A 154 16.08 8.44 27.91
CA GLN A 154 15.74 7.76 29.15
C GLN A 154 14.87 8.63 30.07
N LYS A 155 15.17 9.94 30.17
CA LYS A 155 14.34 10.89 30.90
C LYS A 155 12.91 10.93 30.36
N SER A 156 12.74 10.98 29.03
CA SER A 156 11.42 11.00 28.40
C SER A 156 10.60 9.72 28.68
N ILE A 157 11.27 8.57 28.78
CA ILE A 157 10.62 7.30 29.16
C ILE A 157 10.20 7.36 30.63
N ASN A 158 11.07 7.84 31.52
CA ASN A 158 10.75 7.96 32.94
C ASN A 158 9.58 8.90 33.21
N GLU A 159 9.49 10.03 32.50
CA GLU A 159 8.35 10.95 32.58
C GLU A 159 7.03 10.26 32.20
N ARG A 160 7.05 9.41 31.16
CA ARG A 160 5.90 8.59 30.75
C ARG A 160 5.54 7.52 31.78
N VAL A 161 6.54 6.89 32.38
CA VAL A 161 6.33 5.92 33.47
C VAL A 161 5.69 6.60 34.68
N ASP A 162 6.14 7.81 35.02
CA ASP A 162 5.58 8.58 36.14
C ASP A 162 4.14 9.02 35.87
N TYR A 163 3.82 9.40 34.62
CA TYR A 163 2.44 9.61 34.20
C TYR A 163 1.59 8.35 34.41
N CYS A 164 2.06 7.17 33.97
CA CYS A 164 1.34 5.92 34.17
C CYS A 164 1.10 5.63 35.65
N LYS A 165 2.13 5.78 36.50
CA LYS A 165 2.01 5.61 37.96
C LYS A 165 1.00 6.58 38.57
N TRP A 166 1.01 7.84 38.14
CA TRP A 166 0.04 8.84 38.58
C TRP A 166 -1.40 8.45 38.18
N ARG A 167 -1.59 8.03 36.93
CA ARG A 167 -2.90 7.63 36.40
C ARG A 167 -3.45 6.38 37.08
N MET A 168 -2.59 5.40 37.40
CA MET A 168 -2.99 4.23 38.19
C MET A 168 -3.49 4.63 39.59
N LYS A 169 -2.82 5.58 40.26
CA LYS A 169 -3.25 6.10 41.57
C LYS A 169 -4.58 6.85 41.48
N GLU A 170 -4.74 7.70 40.47
CA GLU A 170 -5.96 8.47 40.23
C GLU A 170 -7.18 7.55 40.05
N LEU A 171 -7.01 6.48 39.24
CA LEU A 171 -8.04 5.49 38.96
C LEU A 171 -8.20 4.43 40.06
N LYS A 172 -7.40 4.52 41.15
CA LYS A 172 -7.39 3.56 42.27
C LYS A 172 -7.17 2.11 41.83
N LEU A 173 -6.30 1.91 40.85
CA LEU A 173 -5.95 0.60 40.32
C LEU A 173 -4.83 -0.04 41.15
N ASP A 174 -4.78 -1.38 41.16
CA ASP A 174 -3.68 -2.13 41.77
C ASP A 174 -2.40 -1.98 40.90
N PRO A 175 -1.30 -1.42 41.43
CA PRO A 175 -0.03 -1.30 40.71
C PRO A 175 0.62 -2.65 40.37
N HIS A 176 0.19 -3.76 40.97
CA HIS A 176 0.70 -5.10 40.71
C HIS A 176 -0.16 -5.92 39.74
N ASP A 177 -1.31 -5.39 39.32
CA ASP A 177 -2.14 -6.02 38.28
C ASP A 177 -1.62 -5.67 36.87
N GLY A 178 -1.14 -6.68 36.15
CA GLY A 178 -0.63 -6.53 34.79
C GLY A 178 -1.68 -6.03 33.79
N LEU A 179 -2.97 -6.35 33.99
CA LEU A 179 -4.04 -5.83 33.14
C LEU A 179 -4.21 -4.33 33.35
N ALA A 180 -4.25 -3.88 34.61
CA ALA A 180 -4.30 -2.46 34.96
C ALA A 180 -3.09 -1.68 34.43
N GLN A 181 -1.88 -2.23 34.54
CA GLN A 181 -0.66 -1.64 33.97
C GLN A 181 -0.79 -1.46 32.45
N ASN A 182 -1.16 -2.52 31.73
CA ASN A 182 -1.33 -2.49 30.27
C ASN A 182 -2.42 -1.50 29.84
N MET A 183 -3.53 -1.42 30.58
CA MET A 183 -4.60 -0.47 30.31
C MET A 183 -4.12 0.98 30.39
N VAL A 184 -3.35 1.33 31.42
CA VAL A 184 -2.85 2.70 31.58
C VAL A 184 -1.77 3.04 30.54
N ILE A 185 -0.89 2.09 30.22
CA ILE A 185 0.07 2.26 29.12
C ILE A 185 -0.67 2.47 27.79
N PHE A 186 -1.69 1.67 27.51
CA PHE A 186 -2.52 1.82 26.32
C PHE A 186 -3.18 3.21 26.28
N SER A 187 -3.78 3.64 27.39
CA SER A 187 -4.35 5.00 27.53
C SER A 187 -3.31 6.06 27.19
N LEU A 188 -2.09 6.00 27.72
CA LEU A 188 -1.02 6.94 27.39
C LEU A 188 -0.71 6.97 25.88
N LEU A 189 -0.71 5.80 25.22
CA LEU A 189 -0.36 5.68 23.80
C LEU A 189 -1.51 6.09 22.87
N THR A 190 -2.76 5.91 23.28
CA THR A 190 -3.94 6.21 22.46
C THR A 190 -4.63 7.51 22.80
N ASP A 191 -4.43 8.04 24.00
CA ASP A 191 -4.94 9.34 24.35
C ASP A 191 -4.26 10.34 23.43
N THR A 192 -5.10 11.04 22.66
CA THR A 192 -4.71 12.30 22.01
C THR A 192 -4.53 13.32 23.14
N LEU A 193 -3.49 13.16 23.96
CA LEU A 193 -3.07 14.21 24.86
C LEU A 193 -2.76 15.38 23.93
N GLY A 194 -3.57 16.43 23.99
CA GLY A 194 -3.34 17.71 23.32
C GLY A 194 -2.13 18.41 23.92
N LEU A 195 -1.00 17.70 24.02
CA LEU A 195 0.30 18.26 24.29
C LEU A 195 0.62 19.05 23.02
N SER A 196 0.61 20.37 23.14
CA SER A 196 1.27 21.23 22.17
C SER A 196 2.64 20.61 21.87
N PRO A 197 2.99 20.39 20.59
CA PRO A 197 4.26 19.78 20.26
C PRO A 197 5.34 20.69 20.82
N MET A 198 5.98 20.26 21.91
CA MET A 198 7.16 20.91 22.42
C MET A 198 8.21 20.68 21.35
N ALA A 199 8.45 21.73 20.57
CA ALA A 199 9.33 21.72 19.43
C ALA A 199 10.69 21.14 19.86
N ILE A 200 11.01 19.97 19.33
CA ILE A 200 12.38 19.49 19.28
C ILE A 200 13.07 20.43 18.28
N ARG A 201 13.84 21.38 18.81
CA ARG A 201 14.75 22.26 18.07
C ARG A 201 16.16 21.74 18.23
#